data_AF-A0A3D1TAP8-F1
#
_entry.id   AF-A0A3D1TAP8-F1
#
_cell.length_a   1.000
_cell.length_b   1.000
_cell.length_c   1.000
_cell.angle_alpha   90.00
_cell.angle_beta   90.00
_cell.angle_gamma   90.00
#
_symmetry.space_group_name_H-M   'P 1'
#
loop_
_entity.id
_entity.type
_entity.pdbx_description
1 polymer ?
#
loop_
_entity_poly.entity_id
_entity_poly.type
_entity_poly.pdbx_seq_one_letter_code
_entity_poly.pdbx_strand_id
1 'polypeptide(L)' 'PGETPAETIASIISDACAIGVINNKTTAARLIPVEGKSEGDTAEFGGLLGGA' A
#
# COMPACT_ATOMS: atom_id res chain seq x y z
N PRO A 1 6.56 4.94 -3.31
CA PRO A 1 6.94 6.37 -3.50
C PRO A 1 5.84 7.30 -2.98
N GLY A 2 6.19 8.51 -2.55
CA GLY A 2 5.23 9.51 -2.08
C GLY A 2 4.30 10.01 -3.17
N GLU A 3 4.88 10.32 -4.33
CA GLU A 3 4.18 10.87 -5.52
C GLU A 3 3.28 9.86 -6.25
N THR A 4 2.96 8.72 -5.63
CA THR A 4 2.10 7.71 -6.26
C THR A 4 0.67 8.28 -6.39
N PRO A 5 0.08 8.35 -7.59
CA PRO A 5 -1.25 8.92 -7.78
C PRO A 5 -2.32 8.18 -6.97
N ALA A 6 -3.35 8.90 -6.54
CA ALA A 6 -4.46 8.34 -5.76
C ALA A 6 -5.19 7.23 -6.53
N GLU A 7 -5.35 7.39 -7.84
CA GLU A 7 -5.98 6.41 -8.73
C GLU A 7 -5.18 5.09 -8.79
N THR A 8 -3.85 5.18 -8.74
CA THR A 8 -2.97 4.00 -8.70
C THR A 8 -3.13 3.25 -7.39
N ILE A 9 -3.16 3.96 -6.25
CA ILE A 9 -3.38 3.35 -4.93
C ILE A 9 -4.77 2.69 -4.89
N ALA A 10 -5.80 3.38 -5.40
CA ALA A 10 -7.16 2.84 -5.47
C ALA A 10 -7.25 1.58 -6.33
N SER A 11 -6.52 1.54 -7.45
CA SER A 11 -6.48 0.37 -8.34
C SER A 11 -5.88 -0.85 -7.64
N ILE A 12 -4.79 -0.67 -6.88
CA ILE A 12 -4.18 -1.77 -6.10
C ILE A 12 -5.16 -2.30 -5.03
N ILE A 13 -5.88 -1.41 -4.35
CA ILE A 13 -6.90 -1.80 -3.37
C ILE A 13 -8.04 -2.56 -4.06
N SER A 14 -8.50 -2.08 -5.22
CA SER A 14 -9.55 -2.73 -6.01
C SER A 14 -9.17 -4.15 -6.40
N ASP A 15 -7.92 -4.38 -6.83
CA ASP A 15 -7.44 -5.72 -7.17
C ASP A 15 -7.44 -6.66 -5.95
N ALA A 16 -6.96 -6.18 -4.80
CA ALA A 16 -6.98 -6.95 -3.56
C ALA A 16 -8.43 -7.31 -3.15
N CYS A 17 -9.36 -6.35 -3.27
CA CYS A 17 -10.79 -6.59 -3.01
C CYS A 17 -11.38 -7.60 -3.99
N ALA A 18 -11.12 -7.47 -5.30
CA ALA A 18 -11.65 -8.37 -6.32
C ALA A 18 -11.20 -9.82 -6.08
N ILE A 19 -9.93 -10.03 -5.73
CA ILE A 19 -9.38 -11.35 -5.35
C ILE A 19 -10.09 -11.90 -4.11
N GLY A 20 -10.36 -11.07 -3.11
CA GLY A 20 -11.06 -11.48 -1.90
C GLY A 20 -12.51 -11.88 -2.17
N VAL A 21 -13.22 -11.05 -2.93
CA VAL A 21 -14.63 -11.26 -3.30
C VAL A 21 -14.79 -12.54 -4.12
N ILE A 22 -14.00 -12.75 -5.18
CA ILE A 22 -14.16 -13.90 -6.08
C ILE A 22 -13.84 -15.24 -5.39
N ASN A 23 -12.95 -15.23 -4.40
CA ASN A 23 -12.52 -16.44 -3.69
C ASN A 23 -13.22 -16.65 -2.34
N ASN A 24 -14.18 -15.80 -1.97
CA ASN A 24 -14.78 -15.80 -0.63
C ASN A 24 -13.71 -15.79 0.49
N LYS A 25 -12.64 -15.02 0.31
CA LYS A 25 -11.55 -14.90 1.27
C LYS A 25 -11.37 -13.45 1.72
N THR A 26 -10.97 -13.29 2.97
CA THR A 26 -10.53 -11.99 3.47
C THR A 26 -9.14 -11.70 2.92
N THR A 27 -9.04 -10.63 2.14
CA THR A 27 -7.79 -10.04 1.67
C THR A 27 -7.61 -8.67 2.31
N ALA A 28 -6.36 -8.25 2.46
CA ALA A 28 -6.04 -6.93 2.97
C ALA A 28 -4.78 -6.40 2.26
N ALA A 29 -4.79 -5.11 1.95
CA ALA A 29 -3.63 -4.40 1.46
C ALA A 29 -3.31 -3.27 2.44
N ARG A 30 -2.03 -3.12 2.78
CA ARG A 30 -1.52 -1.98 3.54
C ARG A 30 -0.52 -1.25 2.68
N LEU A 31 -0.93 -0.10 2.17
CA LEU A 31 -0.11 0.76 1.31
C LEU A 31 0.24 2.02 2.11
N ILE A 32 1.51 2.42 2.08
CA ILE A 32 2.00 3.62 2.75
C ILE A 32 2.79 4.45 1.74
N PRO A 33 2.14 5.36 0.99
CA PRO A 33 2.86 6.36 0.21
C PRO A 33 3.56 7.32 1.19
N VAL A 34 4.88 7.43 1.08
CA VAL A 34 5.68 8.29 1.96
C VAL A 34 6.09 9.54 1.20
N GLU A 35 5.44 10.66 1.54
CA GLU A 35 5.71 11.97 0.96
C GLU A 35 7.21 12.28 0.92
N GLY A 36 7.69 12.78 -0.21
CA GLY A 36 9.10 13.13 -0.40
C GLY A 36 10.08 11.96 -0.52
N LYS A 37 9.61 10.69 -0.54
CA LYS A 37 10.44 9.52 -0.80
C LYS A 37 10.20 8.93 -2.20
N SER A 38 11.31 8.55 -2.83
CA SER A 38 11.37 7.91 -4.14
C SER A 38 11.58 6.40 -4.01
N GLU A 39 11.61 5.71 -5.14
CA GLU A 39 11.96 4.28 -5.18
C GLU A 39 13.39 4.06 -4.66
N GLY A 40 13.56 3.05 -3.80
CA GLY A 40 14.85 2.73 -3.18
C GLY A 40 15.15 3.46 -1.87
N ASP A 41 14.38 4.47 -1.50
CA ASP A 41 14.51 5.15 -0.20
C ASP A 41 13.90 4.32 0.93
N THR A 42 14.57 4.26 2.08
CA THR A 42 14.05 3.57 3.29
C THR A 42 13.15 4.48 4.11
N ALA A 43 11.98 4.00 4.54
CA ALA A 43 11.09 4.73 5.44
C ALA A 43 11.07 4.10 6.84
N GLU A 44 11.26 4.89 7.89
CA GLU A 44 11.22 4.42 9.27
C GLU A 44 10.02 5.03 10.00
N PHE A 45 9.06 4.19 10.39
CA PHE A 45 7.81 4.61 11.04
C PHE A 45 7.82 4.40 12.56
N GLY A 46 9.00 4.11 13.13
CA GLY A 46 9.21 3.89 14.56
C GLY A 46 8.70 2.54 15.08
N GLY A 47 8.61 2.40 16.40
CA GLY A 47 8.49 1.09 17.08
C GLY A 47 7.25 0.25 16.75
N LEU A 48 6.05 0.84 16.73
CA LEU A 48 4.80 0.08 16.54
C LEU A 48 4.55 -0.33 15.08
N LEU A 49 5.09 0.44 14.12
CA LEU A 49 4.81 0.26 12.69
C LEU A 49 6.03 -0.20 11.88
N GLY A 50 7.23 -0.24 12.48
CA GLY A 50 8.46 -0.74 11.87
C GLY A 50 9.06 0.19 10.82
N GLY A 51 10.09 -0.28 10.10
CA GLY A 51 10.55 0.31 8.85
C GLY A 51 9.92 -0.39 7.64
N ALA A 52 9.81 0.30 6.52
CA ALA A 52 9.43 -0.26 5.22
C ALA A 52 10.41 0.16 4.12
#